data_AF-A0A9N9CHX8-F1
#
_entry.id   AF-A0A9N9CHX8-F1
#
_cell.length_a   1.000
_cell.length_b   1.000
_cell.length_c   1.000
_cell.angle_alpha   90.00
_cell.angle_beta   90.00
_cell.angle_gamma   90.00
#
_symmetry.space_group_name_H-M   'P 1'
#
loop_
_entity.id
_entity.type
_entity.pdbx_description
1 polymer ?
#
loop_
_entity_poly.entity_id
_entity_poly.type
_entity_poly.pdbx_seq_one_letter_code
_entity_poly.pdbx_strand_id
1 'polypeptide(L)'
;MFRDLTKKLQEQFRLPKFPKEPIEENSLPFKIGSNISIKNYNKFLESRELSGYKLEYNNGNVFIIDMCTQEHEGVVVLLQDYFKIPNGGVIINPPIIVSGQPLHPSPNANIAPNVAVYPDEAYIPRPPNTGLGHPPSDTRGNSHARIVCEVAVSQSYRGLKNKCKLWMSQQY
;
A
#
# COMPACT_ATOMS: atom_id res chain seq x y z
N MET A 1 -6.06 7.23 31.97
CA MET A 1 -6.95 6.10 31.62
C MET A 1 -6.74 5.60 30.19
N PHE A 2 -6.82 6.43 29.14
CA PHE A 2 -6.60 6.00 27.74
C PHE A 2 -5.17 5.53 27.42
N ARG A 3 -4.13 6.22 27.90
CA ARG A 3 -2.72 5.83 27.67
C ARG A 3 -2.38 4.43 28.20
N ASP A 4 -2.96 4.04 29.34
CA ASP A 4 -2.77 2.70 29.91
C ASP A 4 -3.47 1.61 29.10
N LEU A 5 -4.61 1.93 28.47
CA LEU A 5 -5.32 1.01 27.59
C LEU A 5 -4.53 0.77 26.30
N THR A 6 -3.99 1.82 25.68
CA THR A 6 -3.13 1.70 24.49
C THR A 6 -1.88 0.88 24.78
N LYS A 7 -1.24 1.11 25.94
CA LYS A 7 -0.06 0.35 26.37
C LYS A 7 -0.39 -1.13 26.62
N LYS A 8 -1.50 -1.43 27.29
CA LYS A 8 -1.98 -2.81 27.51
C LYS A 8 -2.31 -3.54 26.20
N LEU A 9 -2.98 -2.87 25.26
CA LEU A 9 -3.29 -3.45 23.95
C LEU A 9 -2.01 -3.69 23.13
N GLN A 10 -1.04 -2.77 23.17
CA GLN A 10 0.26 -2.94 22.51
C GLN A 10 1.05 -4.13 23.08
N GLU A 11 1.03 -4.32 24.40
CA GLU A 11 1.71 -5.43 25.08
C GLU A 11 1.00 -6.77 24.81
N GLN A 12 -0.34 -6.80 24.85
CA GLN A 12 -1.13 -8.00 24.62
C GLN A 12 -1.10 -8.48 23.17
N PHE A 13 -1.18 -7.56 22.19
CA PHE A 13 -1.26 -7.92 20.78
C PHE A 13 0.08 -7.82 20.03
N ARG A 14 1.18 -7.48 20.71
CA ARG A 14 2.50 -7.22 20.10
C ARG A 14 2.35 -6.39 18.83
N LEU A 15 1.91 -5.15 18.98
CA LEU A 15 1.73 -4.23 17.86
C LEU A 15 3.04 -3.48 17.56
N PRO A 16 3.28 -3.07 16.30
CA PRO A 16 4.38 -2.18 15.96
C PRO A 16 4.34 -0.88 16.79
N LYS A 17 5.51 -0.36 17.18
CA LYS A 17 5.64 0.86 17.99
C LYS A 17 6.35 1.94 17.19
N PHE A 18 5.61 2.99 16.85
CA PHE A 18 6.19 4.16 16.20
C PHE A 18 7.25 4.83 17.08
N PRO A 19 8.27 5.45 16.46
CA PRO A 19 9.22 6.27 17.20
C PRO A 19 8.48 7.42 17.90
N LYS A 20 8.96 7.80 19.09
CA LYS A 20 8.38 8.91 19.86
C LYS A 20 8.73 10.28 19.27
N GLU A 21 9.85 10.34 18.57
CA GLU A 21 10.37 11.52 17.89
C GLU A 21 10.35 11.27 16.39
N PRO A 22 10.24 12.31 15.55
CA PRO A 22 10.42 12.18 14.11
C PRO A 22 11.76 11.52 13.77
N ILE A 23 11.76 10.63 12.79
CA ILE A 23 12.98 9.99 12.30
C ILE A 23 13.48 10.69 11.05
N GLU A 24 14.79 10.70 10.84
CA GLU A 24 15.40 11.19 9.62
C GLU A 24 15.33 10.16 8.49
N GLU A 25 15.30 10.63 7.25
CA GLU A 25 15.20 9.76 6.07
C GLU A 25 16.40 8.81 5.94
N ASN A 26 17.59 9.26 6.32
CA ASN A 26 18.83 8.46 6.35
C ASN A 26 18.78 7.27 7.33
N SER A 27 17.80 7.26 8.23
CA SER A 27 17.61 6.22 9.25
C SER A 27 16.73 5.08 8.74
N LEU A 28 16.24 5.20 7.50
CA LEU A 28 15.41 4.19 6.84
C LEU A 28 16.28 3.08 6.22
N PRO A 29 15.83 1.80 6.29
CA PRO A 29 14.60 1.34 6.92
C PRO A 29 14.70 1.29 8.46
N PHE A 30 13.71 1.87 9.16
CA PHE A 30 13.69 1.93 10.62
C PHE A 30 12.79 0.86 11.23
N LYS A 31 13.33 -0.04 12.04
CA LYS A 31 12.58 -1.17 12.61
C LYS A 31 11.69 -0.73 13.78
N ILE A 32 10.39 -1.00 13.69
CA ILE A 32 9.38 -0.63 14.70
C ILE A 32 8.68 -1.82 15.37
N GLY A 33 8.94 -3.05 14.89
CA GLY A 33 8.33 -4.25 15.44
C GLY A 33 9.14 -5.51 15.13
N SER A 34 9.04 -6.49 16.03
CA SER A 34 9.63 -7.83 15.87
C SER A 34 8.65 -8.89 16.37
N ASN A 35 8.67 -10.08 15.77
CA ASN A 35 7.78 -11.20 16.11
C ASN A 35 6.29 -10.82 16.03
N ILE A 36 5.93 -9.98 15.05
CA ILE A 36 4.57 -9.57 14.75
C ILE A 36 3.95 -10.59 13.79
N SER A 37 2.76 -11.13 14.10
CA SER A 37 2.06 -12.00 13.16
C SER A 37 1.50 -11.20 11.97
N ILE A 38 1.35 -11.82 10.81
CA ILE A 38 0.70 -11.19 9.63
C ILE A 38 -0.68 -10.65 10.00
N LYS A 39 -1.47 -11.41 10.77
CA LYS A 39 -2.79 -11.00 11.26
C LYS A 39 -2.74 -9.71 12.09
N ASN A 40 -1.78 -9.60 13.01
CA ASN A 40 -1.66 -8.42 13.85
C ASN A 40 -1.15 -7.21 13.06
N TYR A 41 -0.23 -7.44 12.11
CA TYR A 41 0.23 -6.39 11.21
C TYR A 41 -0.90 -5.86 10.31
N ASN A 42 -1.69 -6.75 9.68
CA ASN A 42 -2.80 -6.34 8.83
C ASN A 42 -3.87 -5.57 9.62
N LYS A 43 -4.22 -6.07 10.83
CA LYS A 43 -5.14 -5.35 11.73
C LYS A 43 -4.59 -3.99 12.15
N PHE A 44 -3.28 -3.89 12.37
CA PHE A 44 -2.62 -2.63 12.66
C PHE A 44 -2.70 -1.64 11.49
N LEU A 45 -2.52 -2.10 10.26
CA LEU A 45 -2.70 -1.28 9.06
C LEU A 45 -4.14 -0.80 8.87
N GLU A 46 -5.13 -1.66 9.11
CA GLU A 46 -6.56 -1.30 9.00
C GLU A 46 -6.99 -0.25 10.04
N SER A 47 -6.37 -0.24 11.22
CA SER A 47 -6.67 0.71 12.29
C SER A 47 -6.09 2.12 12.09
N ARG A 48 -5.46 2.41 10.95
CA ARG A 48 -4.67 3.63 10.73
C ARG A 48 -5.50 4.92 10.72
N GLU A 49 -5.08 5.87 11.55
CA GLU A 49 -4.88 7.27 11.14
C GLU A 49 -3.53 7.38 10.42
N LEU A 50 -3.49 8.11 9.30
CA LEU A 50 -2.36 8.21 8.37
C LEU A 50 -1.10 8.79 9.04
N SER A 51 -0.15 7.93 9.43
CA SER A 51 1.05 8.37 10.16
C SER A 51 2.17 8.96 9.29
N GLY A 52 1.90 9.34 8.03
CA GLY A 52 2.91 9.86 7.09
C GLY A 52 4.04 8.88 6.73
N TYR A 53 3.99 7.65 7.25
CA TYR A 53 5.01 6.62 7.05
C TYR A 53 4.49 5.49 6.17
N LYS A 54 5.33 4.98 5.27
CA LYS A 54 5.09 3.71 4.59
C LYS A 54 5.73 2.58 5.39
N LEU A 55 4.98 1.50 5.58
CA LEU A 55 5.44 0.34 6.35
C LEU A 55 5.69 -0.85 5.45
N GLU A 56 6.64 -1.68 5.86
CA GLU A 56 6.90 -2.97 5.24
C GLU A 56 6.98 -4.05 6.31
N TYR A 57 6.35 -5.19 6.01
CA TYR A 57 6.43 -6.41 6.81
C TYR A 57 7.43 -7.36 6.16
N ASN A 58 8.36 -7.89 6.95
CA ASN A 58 9.30 -8.91 6.50
C ASN A 58 9.52 -9.93 7.62
N ASN A 59 8.92 -11.12 7.44
CA ASN A 59 9.11 -12.29 8.31
C ASN A 59 9.01 -11.96 9.81
N GLY A 60 7.92 -11.31 10.21
CA GLY A 60 7.66 -10.94 11.60
C GLY A 60 8.27 -9.63 12.05
N ASN A 61 9.12 -9.01 11.24
CA ASN A 61 9.66 -7.68 11.48
C ASN A 61 8.85 -6.63 10.73
N VAL A 62 8.67 -5.46 11.34
CA VAL A 62 7.95 -4.35 10.73
C VAL A 62 8.88 -3.15 10.69
N PHE A 63 8.98 -2.52 9.52
CA PHE A 63 9.87 -1.40 9.24
C PHE A 63 9.06 -0.21 8.74
N ILE A 64 9.51 0.99 9.09
CA ILE A 64 9.24 2.19 8.32
C ILE A 64 10.25 2.21 7.19
N ILE A 65 9.76 2.28 5.95
CA ILE A 65 10.58 2.19 4.74
C ILE A 65 10.52 3.43 3.87
N ASP A 66 9.59 4.34 4.16
CA ASP A 66 9.39 5.57 3.42
C ASP A 66 8.63 6.59 4.26
N MET A 67 8.71 7.86 3.85
CA MET A 67 8.04 8.99 4.47
C MET A 67 7.37 9.86 3.42
N CYS A 68 6.17 10.34 3.70
CA CYS A 68 5.45 11.29 2.87
C CYS A 68 6.08 12.69 3.02
N THR A 69 7.16 12.97 2.27
CA THR A 69 7.67 14.33 2.12
C THR A 69 6.82 15.10 1.10
N GLN A 70 6.90 16.43 1.12
CA GLN A 70 6.15 17.26 0.18
C GLN A 70 6.56 16.97 -1.28
N GLU A 71 7.84 16.75 -1.53
CA GLU A 71 8.38 16.41 -2.84
C GLU A 71 7.88 15.05 -3.31
N HIS A 72 7.92 14.04 -2.43
CA HIS A 72 7.42 12.70 -2.72
C HIS A 72 5.93 12.74 -3.06
N GLU A 73 5.12 13.39 -2.23
CA GLU A 73 3.67 13.49 -2.47
C GLU A 73 3.36 14.33 -3.72
N GLY A 74 4.14 15.37 -4.00
CA GLY A 74 4.02 16.15 -5.24
C GLY A 74 4.23 15.30 -6.50
N VAL A 75 5.24 14.42 -6.50
CA VAL A 75 5.48 13.47 -7.61
C VAL A 75 4.35 12.44 -7.70
N VAL A 76 3.87 11.93 -6.57
CA VAL A 76 2.74 10.97 -6.53
C VAL A 76 1.48 11.61 -7.11
N VAL A 77 1.15 12.84 -6.73
CA VAL A 77 -0.01 13.58 -7.28
C VAL A 77 0.15 13.81 -8.78
N LEU A 78 1.32 14.27 -9.23
CA LEU A 78 1.58 14.49 -10.65
C LEU A 78 1.41 13.21 -11.48
N LEU A 79 1.91 12.07 -10.99
CA LEU A 79 1.70 10.77 -11.63
C LEU A 79 0.22 10.39 -11.70
N GLN A 80 -0.53 10.60 -10.61
CA GLN A 80 -1.97 10.34 -10.61
C GLN A 80 -2.70 11.19 -11.66
N ASP A 81 -2.33 12.47 -11.77
CA ASP A 81 -2.94 13.39 -12.73
C ASP A 81 -2.65 12.97 -14.17
N TYR A 82 -1.42 12.55 -14.49
CA TYR A 82 -1.10 12.01 -15.82
C TYR A 82 -1.98 10.82 -16.21
N PHE A 83 -2.26 9.90 -15.29
CA PHE A 83 -3.16 8.79 -15.55
C PHE A 83 -4.63 9.21 -15.68
N LYS A 84 -5.02 10.35 -15.11
CA LYS A 84 -6.39 10.88 -15.21
C LYS A 84 -6.63 11.71 -16.47
N ILE A 85 -5.59 12.25 -17.12
CA ILE A 85 -5.71 13.04 -18.37
C ILE A 85 -6.58 12.35 -19.43
N PRO A 86 -6.39 11.04 -19.73
CA PRO A 86 -7.19 10.36 -20.76
C PRO A 86 -8.69 10.26 -20.43
N ASN A 87 -9.11 10.49 -19.17
CA ASN A 87 -10.52 10.56 -18.82
C ASN A 87 -11.21 11.81 -19.37
N GLY A 88 -10.48 12.79 -19.93
CA GLY A 88 -11.09 13.97 -20.56
C GLY A 88 -11.90 14.84 -19.61
N GLY A 89 -11.55 14.86 -18.32
CA GLY A 89 -12.28 15.59 -17.28
C GLY A 89 -13.51 14.88 -16.73
N VAL A 90 -13.78 13.63 -17.12
CA VAL A 90 -14.81 12.80 -16.49
C VAL A 90 -14.38 12.48 -15.05
N ILE A 91 -15.21 12.88 -14.08
CA ILE A 91 -14.94 12.71 -12.64
C ILE A 91 -15.76 11.56 -12.04
N ILE A 92 -17.02 11.40 -12.48
CA ILE A 92 -17.93 10.36 -11.98
C ILE A 92 -17.92 9.20 -12.99
N ASN A 93 -17.67 7.99 -12.50
CA ASN A 93 -17.51 6.77 -13.30
C ASN A 93 -16.51 6.93 -14.47
N PRO A 94 -15.29 7.45 -14.22
CA PRO A 94 -14.30 7.60 -15.27
C PRO A 94 -13.83 6.23 -15.78
N PRO A 95 -13.48 6.09 -17.07
CA PRO A 95 -12.94 4.83 -17.59
C PRO A 95 -11.66 4.36 -16.87
N ILE A 96 -10.83 5.30 -16.38
CA ILE A 96 -9.61 5.03 -15.63
C ILE A 96 -9.79 5.53 -14.19
N ILE A 97 -9.71 4.61 -13.24
CA ILE A 97 -9.72 4.89 -11.82
C ILE A 97 -8.26 4.92 -11.33
N VAL A 98 -7.89 5.94 -10.58
CA VAL A 98 -6.54 6.10 -10.03
C VAL A 98 -6.64 6.32 -8.53
N SER A 99 -5.91 5.52 -7.75
CA SER A 99 -5.91 5.59 -6.29
C SER A 99 -4.50 5.75 -5.73
N GLY A 100 -4.36 6.60 -4.71
CA GLY A 100 -3.14 6.72 -3.91
C GLY A 100 -3.18 5.78 -2.71
N GLN A 101 -2.11 5.01 -2.51
CA GLN A 101 -1.94 4.11 -1.35
C GLN A 101 -3.11 3.15 -1.02
N PRO A 102 -3.77 2.52 -2.01
CA PRO A 102 -4.78 1.51 -1.71
C PRO A 102 -4.16 0.30 -1.02
N LEU A 103 -4.80 -0.22 0.02
CA LEU A 103 -4.34 -1.40 0.74
C LEU A 103 -4.70 -2.67 -0.05
N HIS A 104 -3.68 -3.37 -0.56
CA HIS A 104 -3.85 -4.62 -1.28
C HIS A 104 -3.53 -5.83 -0.40
N PRO A 105 -4.45 -6.81 -0.28
CA PRO A 105 -4.16 -8.09 0.36
C PRO A 105 -3.02 -8.82 -0.35
N SER A 106 -2.12 -9.45 0.42
CA SER A 106 -1.13 -10.36 -0.15
C SER A 106 -0.81 -11.53 0.80
N PRO A 107 -0.32 -12.66 0.29
CA PRO A 107 0.10 -13.80 1.11
C PRO A 107 1.20 -13.43 2.12
N ASN A 108 2.03 -12.44 1.79
CA ASN A 108 3.20 -12.01 2.56
C ASN A 108 2.95 -10.73 3.37
N ALA A 109 1.69 -10.50 3.77
CA ALA A 109 1.13 -9.31 4.41
C ALA A 109 0.64 -8.22 3.44
N ASN A 110 -0.30 -7.40 3.90
CA ASN A 110 -0.90 -6.38 3.04
C ASN A 110 0.15 -5.33 2.65
N ILE A 111 0.09 -4.89 1.39
CA ILE A 111 1.00 -3.90 0.81
C ILE A 111 0.21 -2.78 0.16
N ALA A 112 0.81 -1.59 0.06
CA ALA A 112 0.17 -0.42 -0.54
C ALA A 112 1.12 0.24 -1.55
N PRO A 113 0.71 0.38 -2.82
CA PRO A 113 1.51 1.07 -3.82
C PRO A 113 1.45 2.58 -3.61
N ASN A 114 2.34 3.37 -4.21
CA ASN A 114 2.16 4.83 -4.18
C ASN A 114 0.98 5.25 -5.06
N VAL A 115 0.90 4.65 -6.26
CA VAL A 115 -0.22 4.81 -7.19
C VAL A 115 -0.65 3.45 -7.71
N ALA A 116 -1.97 3.22 -7.77
CA ALA A 116 -2.56 2.11 -8.48
C ALA A 116 -3.59 2.62 -9.48
N VAL A 117 -3.61 2.01 -10.66
CA VAL A 117 -4.49 2.37 -11.77
C VAL A 117 -5.33 1.17 -12.15
N TYR A 118 -6.64 1.39 -12.25
CA TYR A 118 -7.64 0.37 -12.50
C TYR A 118 -8.50 0.78 -13.69
N PRO A 119 -8.97 -0.17 -14.50
CA PRO A 119 -10.09 0.08 -15.39
C PRO A 119 -11.38 0.12 -14.58
N ASP A 120 -12.30 0.98 -15.00
CA ASP A 120 -13.66 0.92 -14.50
C ASP A 120 -14.40 -0.31 -15.06
N GLU A 121 -15.15 -0.99 -14.19
CA GLU A 121 -15.85 -2.24 -14.51
C GLU A 121 -16.96 -2.06 -15.56
N ALA A 122 -17.51 -0.84 -15.70
CA ALA A 122 -18.47 -0.53 -16.75
C ALA A 122 -17.86 -0.64 -18.15
N TYR A 123 -16.54 -0.48 -18.27
CA TYR A 123 -15.82 -0.50 -19.56
C TYR A 123 -15.01 -1.78 -19.78
N ILE A 124 -14.54 -2.41 -18.71
CA ILE A 124 -13.87 -3.72 -18.78
C ILE A 124 -14.66 -4.73 -17.94
N PRO A 125 -15.65 -5.41 -18.52
CA PRO A 125 -16.47 -6.36 -17.79
C PRO A 125 -15.63 -7.54 -17.30
N ARG A 126 -16.05 -8.12 -16.17
CA ARG A 126 -15.40 -9.29 -15.57
C ARG A 126 -15.40 -10.46 -16.57
N PRO A 127 -14.30 -11.21 -16.69
CA PRO A 127 -14.30 -12.39 -17.54
C PRO A 127 -15.31 -13.41 -17.00
N PRO A 128 -16.11 -14.05 -17.88
CA PRO A 128 -17.14 -14.99 -17.46
C PRO A 128 -16.59 -16.28 -16.84
N ASN A 129 -15.31 -16.60 -17.07
CA ASN A 129 -14.62 -17.75 -16.47
C ASN A 129 -13.41 -17.29 -15.66
N THR A 130 -13.34 -17.69 -14.39
CA THR A 130 -12.12 -17.58 -13.56
C THR A 130 -11.03 -18.47 -14.15
N GLY A 131 -10.00 -17.89 -14.75
CA GLY A 131 -8.79 -18.61 -15.19
C GLY A 131 -8.37 -18.41 -16.66
N LEU A 132 -9.20 -17.80 -17.50
CA LEU A 132 -8.83 -17.44 -18.88
C LEU A 132 -9.31 -16.01 -19.18
N GLY A 133 -8.49 -15.01 -18.82
CA GLY A 133 -8.82 -13.60 -19.03
C GLY A 133 -8.14 -12.67 -18.02
N HIS A 134 -8.32 -11.36 -18.22
CA HIS A 134 -7.73 -10.24 -17.46
C HIS A 134 -7.58 -10.52 -15.95
N PRO A 135 -6.59 -9.92 -15.26
CA PRO A 135 -6.31 -10.24 -13.87
C PRO A 135 -7.63 -10.16 -13.07
N PRO A 136 -7.93 -11.19 -12.27
CA PRO A 136 -9.23 -11.39 -11.63
C PRO A 136 -9.62 -10.19 -10.79
N SER A 137 -10.87 -10.13 -10.33
CA SER A 137 -11.38 -9.10 -9.41
C SER A 137 -10.85 -9.30 -7.98
N ASP A 138 -10.83 -8.25 -7.15
CA ASP A 138 -10.39 -8.36 -5.76
C ASP A 138 -11.40 -9.16 -4.95
N THR A 139 -11.11 -9.41 -3.67
CA THR A 139 -12.00 -10.20 -2.81
C THR A 139 -13.37 -9.57 -2.61
N ARG A 140 -13.56 -8.31 -2.99
CA ARG A 140 -14.84 -7.57 -2.97
C ARG A 140 -15.46 -7.43 -4.37
N GLY A 141 -14.83 -7.99 -5.39
CA GLY A 141 -15.28 -7.93 -6.77
C GLY A 141 -14.71 -6.77 -7.58
N ASN A 142 -13.95 -5.85 -6.99
CA ASN A 142 -13.44 -4.67 -7.71
C ASN A 142 -12.40 -5.07 -8.78
N SER A 143 -12.31 -4.33 -9.87
CA SER A 143 -11.18 -4.42 -10.80
C SER A 143 -9.84 -4.37 -10.05
N HIS A 144 -8.89 -5.24 -10.40
CA HIS A 144 -7.52 -5.13 -9.87
C HIS A 144 -6.69 -4.10 -10.61
N ALA A 145 -5.69 -3.59 -9.89
CA ALA A 145 -4.74 -2.65 -10.45
C ALA A 145 -4.05 -3.28 -11.67
N ARG A 146 -4.03 -2.55 -12.78
CA ARG A 146 -3.33 -2.95 -14.02
C ARG A 146 -1.99 -2.26 -14.13
N ILE A 147 -1.85 -1.09 -13.51
CA ILE A 147 -0.59 -0.37 -13.40
C ILE A 147 -0.38 -0.03 -11.93
N VAL A 148 0.83 -0.28 -11.46
CA VAL A 148 1.27 0.02 -10.10
C VAL A 148 2.55 0.84 -10.20
N CYS A 149 2.59 1.98 -9.51
CA CYS A 149 3.77 2.82 -9.42
C CYS A 149 4.26 2.92 -7.96
N GLU A 150 5.58 2.81 -7.80
CA GLU A 150 6.29 3.09 -6.57
C GLU A 150 7.23 4.27 -6.84
N VAL A 151 7.20 5.28 -5.97
CA VAL A 151 8.12 6.43 -6.04
C VAL A 151 9.15 6.23 -4.94
N ALA A 152 10.42 6.33 -5.30
CA ALA A 152 11.51 6.11 -4.37
C ALA A 152 11.89 7.44 -3.69
N VAL A 153 12.07 7.41 -2.37
CA VAL A 153 12.77 8.48 -1.65
C VAL A 153 14.14 7.95 -1.21
N SER A 154 14.18 7.08 -0.20
CA SER A 154 15.40 6.41 0.30
C SER A 154 15.54 4.95 -0.11
N GLN A 155 14.52 4.42 -0.81
CA GLN A 155 14.45 3.00 -1.11
C GLN A 155 15.49 2.59 -2.16
N SER A 156 16.21 1.49 -1.89
CA SER A 156 17.17 0.95 -2.87
C SER A 156 16.48 0.44 -4.13
N TYR A 157 17.16 0.58 -5.28
CA TYR A 157 16.73 -0.02 -6.56
C TYR A 157 16.38 -1.51 -6.43
N ARG A 158 17.19 -2.26 -5.68
CA ARG A 158 16.95 -3.69 -5.44
C ARG A 158 15.66 -3.93 -4.66
N GLY A 159 15.37 -3.11 -3.65
CA GLY A 159 14.11 -3.16 -2.90
C GLY A 159 12.90 -2.90 -3.78
N LEU A 160 12.95 -1.83 -4.58
CA LEU A 160 11.88 -1.50 -5.53
C LEU A 160 11.67 -2.60 -6.58
N LYS A 161 12.75 -3.15 -7.13
CA LYS A 161 12.68 -4.26 -8.08
C LYS A 161 12.00 -5.50 -7.45
N ASN A 162 12.29 -5.78 -6.19
CA ASN A 162 11.63 -6.88 -5.47
C ASN A 162 10.15 -6.59 -5.25
N LYS A 163 9.76 -5.35 -4.91
CA LYS A 163 8.35 -4.95 -4.84
C LYS A 163 7.64 -5.11 -6.18
N CYS A 164 8.23 -4.64 -7.29
CA CYS A 164 7.67 -4.83 -8.63
C CYS A 164 7.45 -6.32 -8.94
N LYS A 165 8.43 -7.18 -8.60
CA LYS A 165 8.27 -8.64 -8.75
C LYS A 165 7.14 -9.18 -7.88
N LEU A 166 7.03 -8.71 -6.63
CA LEU A 166 5.96 -9.11 -5.73
C LEU A 166 4.60 -8.77 -6.34
N TRP A 167 4.41 -7.52 -6.81
CA TRP A 167 3.20 -7.09 -7.50
C TRP A 167 2.88 -7.96 -8.72
N MET A 168 3.86 -8.26 -9.57
CA MET A 168 3.66 -9.13 -10.74
C MET A 168 3.37 -10.60 -10.38
N SER A 169 3.82 -11.05 -9.21
CA SER A 169 3.68 -12.44 -8.76
C SER A 169 2.43 -12.71 -7.92
N GLN A 170 1.67 -11.65 -7.58
CA GLN A 170 0.42 -11.83 -6.85
C GLN A 170 -0.53 -12.70 -7.68
N GLN A 171 -0.81 -13.88 -7.15
CA GLN A 171 -1.90 -14.72 -7.65
C GLN A 171 -3.18 -14.05 -7.18
N TYR A 172 -3.83 -13.38 -8.12
CA TYR A 172 -5.07 -12.66 -7.92
C TYR A 172 -6.26 -13.62 -7.93
#